data_AF-A0A3C1NPD5-F1
#
_entry.id   AF-A0A3C1NPD5-F1
#
_cell.length_a   1.000
_cell.length_b   1.000
_cell.length_c   1.000
_cell.angle_alpha   90.00
_cell.angle_beta   90.00
_cell.angle_gamma   90.00
#
_symmetry.space_group_name_H-M   'P 1'
#
loop_
_entity.id
_entity.type
_entity.pdbx_description
1 polymer ?
#
loop_
_entity_poly.entity_id
_entity_poly.type
_entity_poly.pdbx_seq_one_letter_code
_entity_poly.pdbx_strand_id
1 'polypeptide(L)'
;YAYLGGVHAHVLPVPMMNILNGGAHADNKIDFQEFMVMHIGADNFSEGLRWGVEIFHALKSVLKKKGYSTNVGDEGGFAPNIQSNEEAIETVLTAIQSAGYKTGSQVVIAMDAANSELWNAKEKKYIFHKSDGKKLSSEQLVKYWENWVKQYPIVSIEDGMAEDDWKGWKMLTEAIGQKCQLVGDDLFVTNVKRLEKGINENIANGLLVKVNQIGTLTETINAVSMAQQNGFNTIMSHRSGETEDSTIADLAVALNCGQIKTGSASRSDRMAKYNQLIRIEEMLGDSGIYPNGQIKFGKK
;
A
#
# COMPACT_ATOMS: atom_id res chain seq x y z
N TYR A 1 6.83 -1.29 -21.52
CA TYR A 1 6.74 0.06 -20.92
C TYR A 1 6.94 1.16 -21.96
N ALA A 2 8.04 1.17 -22.73
CA ALA A 2 8.38 2.24 -23.69
C ALA A 2 7.30 2.55 -24.75
N TYR A 3 6.57 1.55 -25.24
CA TYR A 3 5.46 1.78 -26.19
C TYR A 3 4.34 2.68 -25.59
N LEU A 4 4.03 2.49 -24.31
CA LEU A 4 2.94 3.20 -23.63
C LEU A 4 3.38 4.54 -23.04
N GLY A 5 4.58 4.60 -22.47
CA GLY A 5 5.11 5.80 -21.79
C GLY A 5 6.07 6.65 -22.63
N GLY A 6 6.43 6.18 -23.83
CA GLY A 6 7.40 6.84 -24.69
C GLY A 6 8.80 6.93 -24.07
N VAL A 7 9.56 7.93 -24.51
CA VAL A 7 10.96 8.16 -24.09
C VAL A 7 11.12 8.59 -22.64
N HIS A 8 10.02 8.96 -21.98
CA HIS A 8 10.02 9.40 -20.57
C HIS A 8 9.70 8.28 -19.59
N ALA A 9 9.51 7.03 -20.03
CA ALA A 9 9.25 5.91 -19.12
C ALA A 9 10.55 5.42 -18.47
N HIS A 10 10.85 5.86 -17.25
CA HIS A 10 12.15 5.62 -16.62
C HIS A 10 12.12 5.50 -15.10
N VAL A 11 11.01 5.81 -14.44
CA VAL A 11 10.90 5.71 -12.98
C VAL A 11 10.49 4.30 -12.58
N LEU A 12 11.37 3.59 -11.87
CA LEU A 12 11.05 2.32 -11.23
C LEU A 12 10.23 2.58 -9.95
N PRO A 13 9.15 1.83 -9.72
CA PRO A 13 8.27 2.06 -8.59
C PRO A 13 8.87 1.51 -7.28
N VAL A 14 8.69 2.23 -6.17
CA VAL A 14 8.91 1.70 -4.82
C VAL A 14 7.81 0.69 -4.49
N PRO A 15 8.14 -0.57 -4.20
CA PRO A 15 7.15 -1.57 -3.81
C PRO A 15 6.53 -1.29 -2.43
N MET A 16 5.21 -1.39 -2.36
CA MET A 16 4.45 -1.55 -1.13
C MET A 16 4.24 -3.06 -0.95
N MET A 17 5.20 -3.72 -0.29
CA MET A 17 5.22 -5.18 -0.21
C MET A 17 4.39 -5.65 0.97
N ASN A 18 3.28 -6.33 0.70
CA ASN A 18 2.50 -7.01 1.73
C ASN A 18 3.37 -8.01 2.48
N ILE A 19 3.31 -8.01 3.81
CA ILE A 19 4.09 -8.91 4.66
C ILE A 19 3.24 -9.63 5.70
N LEU A 20 2.12 -9.02 6.12
CA LEU A 20 1.25 -9.54 7.17
C LEU A 20 -0.20 -9.12 6.93
N ASN A 21 -1.11 -10.08 7.03
CA ASN A 21 -2.54 -9.91 6.75
C ASN A 21 -3.42 -10.00 8.01
N GLY A 22 -4.48 -9.22 8.01
CA GLY A 22 -5.59 -9.25 8.95
C GLY A 22 -6.92 -9.06 8.22
N GLY A 23 -7.92 -8.48 8.90
CA GLY A 23 -9.18 -8.10 8.27
C GLY A 23 -9.84 -9.26 7.53
N ALA A 24 -10.48 -9.01 6.40
CA ALA A 24 -11.13 -10.06 5.60
C ALA A 24 -10.17 -11.15 5.09
N HIS A 25 -8.86 -10.87 5.06
CA HIS A 25 -7.83 -11.78 4.51
C HIS A 25 -7.30 -12.80 5.54
N ALA A 26 -7.73 -12.76 6.81
CA ALA A 26 -7.26 -13.67 7.84
C ALA A 26 -8.25 -13.97 8.95
N ASP A 27 -8.26 -15.22 9.43
CA ASP A 27 -8.96 -15.65 10.64
C ASP A 27 -8.11 -15.38 11.90
N ASN A 28 -7.82 -14.10 12.18
CA ASN A 28 -7.07 -13.65 13.35
C ASN A 28 -7.75 -12.45 14.03
N LYS A 29 -7.11 -11.85 15.05
CA LYS A 29 -7.64 -10.70 15.81
C LYS A 29 -7.15 -9.34 15.31
N ILE A 30 -6.75 -9.27 14.05
CA ILE A 30 -6.32 -8.04 13.41
C ILE A 30 -7.49 -7.51 12.59
N ASP A 31 -7.89 -6.25 12.79
CA ASP A 31 -8.98 -5.62 12.03
C ASP A 31 -8.49 -5.13 10.66
N PHE A 32 -7.26 -4.61 10.59
CA PHE A 32 -6.70 -4.06 9.35
C PHE A 32 -6.24 -5.15 8.39
N GLN A 33 -6.46 -4.93 7.10
CA GLN A 33 -6.32 -5.94 6.06
C GLN A 33 -4.86 -6.27 5.75
N GLU A 34 -4.01 -5.26 5.54
CA GLU A 34 -2.60 -5.49 5.16
C GLU A 34 -1.63 -4.56 5.90
N PHE A 35 -0.50 -5.14 6.29
CA PHE A 35 0.68 -4.42 6.77
C PHE A 35 1.79 -4.64 5.74
N MET A 36 2.30 -3.54 5.20
CA MET A 36 3.25 -3.52 4.10
C MET A 36 4.55 -2.83 4.52
N VAL A 37 5.65 -3.25 3.88
CA VAL A 37 6.96 -2.60 4.00
C VAL A 37 7.33 -1.90 2.70
N MET A 38 7.94 -0.72 2.82
CA MET A 38 8.44 0.07 1.68
C MET A 38 9.91 0.43 1.88
N HIS A 39 10.75 0.13 0.89
CA HIS A 39 12.22 0.22 0.96
C HIS A 39 12.74 1.56 0.45
N ILE A 40 12.27 2.65 1.05
CA ILE A 40 12.47 4.02 0.54
C ILE A 40 13.93 4.50 0.52
N GLY A 41 14.81 3.83 1.26
CA GLY A 41 16.23 4.17 1.35
C GLY A 41 17.14 3.31 0.48
N ALA A 42 16.60 2.41 -0.34
CA ALA A 42 17.39 1.62 -1.28
C ALA A 42 17.83 2.47 -2.48
N ASP A 43 19.01 2.18 -3.06
CA ASP A 43 19.57 2.95 -4.17
C ASP A 43 18.90 2.66 -5.50
N ASN A 44 18.37 1.44 -5.67
CA ASN A 44 17.72 0.98 -6.90
C ASN A 44 16.64 -0.06 -6.58
N PHE A 45 15.86 -0.44 -7.58
CA PHE A 45 14.74 -1.35 -7.41
C PHE A 45 15.19 -2.75 -7.00
N SER A 46 16.22 -3.31 -7.64
CA SER A 46 16.76 -4.64 -7.29
C SER A 46 17.21 -4.72 -5.83
N GLU A 47 17.92 -3.71 -5.33
CA GLU A 47 18.32 -3.62 -3.92
C GLU A 47 17.10 -3.47 -3.00
N GLY A 48 16.13 -2.62 -3.35
CA GLY A 48 14.90 -2.47 -2.57
C GLY A 48 14.10 -3.77 -2.49
N LEU A 49 13.99 -4.52 -3.60
CA LEU A 49 13.35 -5.83 -3.63
C LEU A 49 14.11 -6.84 -2.76
N ARG A 50 15.45 -6.86 -2.84
CA ARG A 50 16.28 -7.71 -1.97
C ARG A 50 16.00 -7.45 -0.50
N TRP A 51 15.92 -6.19 -0.08
CA TRP A 51 15.59 -5.82 1.31
C TRP A 51 14.23 -6.39 1.72
N GLY A 52 13.21 -6.25 0.86
CA GLY A 52 11.88 -6.78 1.14
C GLY A 52 11.83 -8.30 1.27
N VAL A 53 12.57 -9.02 0.43
CA VAL A 53 12.70 -10.48 0.51
C VAL A 53 13.39 -10.92 1.81
N GLU A 54 14.46 -10.23 2.21
CA GLU A 54 15.16 -10.50 3.47
C GLU A 54 14.26 -10.24 4.69
N ILE A 55 13.50 -9.15 4.69
CA ILE A 55 12.53 -8.83 5.75
C ILE A 55 11.41 -9.88 5.80
N PHE A 56 10.91 -10.34 4.66
CA PHE A 56 9.91 -11.41 4.60
C PHE A 56 10.43 -12.72 5.23
N HIS A 57 11.66 -13.12 4.93
CA HIS A 57 12.26 -14.31 5.55
C HIS A 57 12.63 -14.12 7.03
N ALA A 58 13.02 -12.90 7.43
CA ALA A 58 13.20 -12.55 8.83
C ALA A 58 11.87 -12.63 9.60
N LEU A 59 10.78 -12.11 9.03
CA LEU A 59 9.44 -12.19 9.61
C LEU A 59 9.00 -13.65 9.80
N LYS A 60 9.22 -14.51 8.80
CA LYS A 60 8.97 -15.95 8.92
C LYS A 60 9.65 -16.55 10.16
N SER A 61 10.89 -16.14 10.42
CA SER A 61 11.67 -16.61 11.57
C SER A 61 11.16 -16.03 12.90
N VAL A 62 10.78 -14.75 12.93
CA VAL A 62 10.16 -14.10 14.09
C VAL A 62 8.85 -14.79 14.47
N LEU A 63 7.98 -15.05 13.48
CA LEU A 63 6.70 -15.74 13.69
C LEU A 63 6.90 -17.15 14.24
N LYS A 64 7.82 -17.94 13.67
CA LYS A 64 8.15 -19.28 14.17
C LYS A 64 8.63 -19.27 15.62
N LYS A 65 9.48 -18.32 15.99
CA LYS A 65 9.98 -18.18 17.37
C LYS A 65 8.85 -17.88 18.36
N LYS A 66 7.83 -17.14 17.94
CA LYS A 66 6.61 -16.87 18.72
C LYS A 66 5.58 -18.02 18.67
N GLY A 67 5.85 -19.10 17.95
CA GLY A 67 4.92 -20.24 17.81
C GLY A 67 3.77 -20.00 16.83
N TYR A 68 3.85 -18.97 15.99
CA TYR A 68 2.82 -18.69 14.99
C TYR A 68 2.99 -19.50 13.70
N SER A 69 1.86 -19.71 13.02
CA SER A 69 1.86 -20.25 11.66
C SER A 69 2.59 -19.33 10.69
N THR A 70 3.26 -19.92 9.71
CA THR A 70 3.92 -19.21 8.60
C THR A 70 3.35 -19.58 7.24
N ASN A 71 2.07 -19.97 7.21
CA ASN A 71 1.33 -20.12 5.97
C ASN A 71 1.09 -18.74 5.35
N VAL A 72 0.99 -18.71 4.02
CA VAL A 72 0.78 -17.48 3.26
C VAL A 72 -0.65 -17.43 2.72
N GLY A 73 -1.21 -16.22 2.64
CA GLY A 73 -2.52 -15.95 2.02
C GLY A 73 -2.44 -15.80 0.50
N ASP A 74 -3.48 -15.22 -0.09
CA ASP A 74 -3.61 -15.05 -1.54
C ASP A 74 -2.56 -14.10 -2.12
N GLU A 75 -2.22 -13.03 -1.40
CA GLU A 75 -1.18 -12.07 -1.77
C GLU A 75 0.23 -12.52 -1.40
N GLY A 76 0.37 -13.71 -0.81
CA GLY A 76 1.66 -14.28 -0.41
C GLY A 76 2.22 -13.78 0.93
N GLY A 77 1.54 -12.85 1.61
CA GLY A 77 1.88 -12.39 2.96
C GLY A 77 1.44 -13.39 4.04
N PHE A 78 2.00 -13.29 5.25
CA PHE A 78 1.64 -14.20 6.35
C PHE A 78 0.31 -13.82 7.00
N ALA A 79 -0.48 -14.80 7.42
CA ALA A 79 -1.72 -14.59 8.18
C ALA A 79 -1.67 -15.33 9.53
N PRO A 80 -0.75 -14.96 10.45
CA PRO A 80 -0.64 -15.61 11.76
C PRO A 80 -1.83 -15.25 12.66
N ASN A 81 -2.11 -16.10 13.66
CA ASN A 81 -3.11 -15.82 14.69
C ASN A 81 -2.58 -14.83 15.76
N ILE A 82 -2.18 -13.64 15.30
CA ILE A 82 -1.78 -12.50 16.14
C ILE A 82 -3.00 -11.94 16.88
N GLN A 83 -2.77 -11.37 18.06
CA GLN A 83 -3.81 -11.06 19.02
C GLN A 83 -4.32 -9.61 18.98
N SER A 84 -3.63 -8.69 18.30
CA SER A 84 -4.08 -7.30 18.09
C SER A 84 -3.42 -6.61 16.89
N ASN A 85 -3.97 -5.46 16.49
CA ASN A 85 -3.38 -4.59 15.46
C ASN A 85 -1.99 -4.10 15.89
N GLU A 86 -1.80 -3.73 17.16
CA GLU A 86 -0.53 -3.27 17.71
C GLU A 86 0.54 -4.37 17.68
N GLU A 87 0.20 -5.60 18.07
CA GLU A 87 1.13 -6.72 17.99
C GLU A 87 1.56 -7.00 16.54
N ALA A 88 0.65 -6.82 15.58
CA ALA A 88 0.94 -7.01 14.17
C ALA A 88 2.02 -6.03 13.68
N ILE A 89 1.83 -4.72 13.90
CA ILE A 89 2.81 -3.72 13.47
C ILE A 89 4.14 -3.87 14.21
N GLU A 90 4.13 -4.13 15.52
CA GLU A 90 5.36 -4.37 16.30
C GLU A 90 6.13 -5.60 15.82
N THR A 91 5.42 -6.64 15.39
CA THR A 91 6.02 -7.85 14.81
C THR A 91 6.68 -7.55 13.46
N VAL A 92 6.07 -6.71 12.62
CA VAL A 92 6.68 -6.23 11.37
C VAL A 92 7.93 -5.39 11.65
N LEU A 93 7.88 -4.46 12.60
CA LEU A 93 9.03 -3.64 12.99
C LEU A 93 10.19 -4.51 13.51
N THR A 94 9.87 -5.54 14.30
CA THR A 94 10.87 -6.53 14.77
C THR A 94 11.51 -7.27 13.61
N ALA A 95 10.75 -7.63 12.58
CA ALA A 95 11.27 -8.30 11.38
C ALA A 95 12.22 -7.39 10.58
N ILE A 96 11.86 -6.11 10.39
CA ILE A 96 12.72 -5.12 9.74
C ILE A 96 14.06 -5.02 10.46
N GLN A 97 14.04 -4.89 11.78
CA GLN A 97 15.26 -4.82 12.60
C GLN A 97 16.06 -6.12 12.56
N SER A 98 15.38 -7.27 12.61
CA SER A 98 16.02 -8.59 12.56
C SER A 98 16.70 -8.86 11.22
N ALA A 99 16.22 -8.26 10.13
CA ALA A 99 16.85 -8.28 8.82
C ALA A 99 18.02 -7.29 8.69
N GLY A 100 18.28 -6.45 9.70
CA GLY A 100 19.39 -5.50 9.72
C GLY A 100 19.08 -4.11 9.16
N TYR A 101 17.81 -3.78 8.93
CA TYR A 101 17.39 -2.50 8.37
C TYR A 101 16.86 -1.52 9.42
N LYS A 102 17.05 -0.22 9.18
CA LYS A 102 16.52 0.86 10.03
C LYS A 102 15.09 1.23 9.66
N THR A 103 14.19 1.10 10.61
CA THR A 103 12.81 1.59 10.51
C THR A 103 12.79 3.13 10.38
N GLY A 104 11.91 3.67 9.54
CA GLY A 104 11.71 5.11 9.35
C GLY A 104 12.63 5.80 8.34
N SER A 105 13.86 5.31 8.16
CA SER A 105 14.85 5.92 7.25
C SER A 105 15.24 5.05 6.07
N GLN A 106 15.33 3.73 6.27
CA GLN A 106 15.57 2.76 5.19
C GLN A 106 14.27 2.09 4.76
N VAL A 107 13.48 1.67 5.76
CA VAL A 107 12.22 0.96 5.55
C VAL A 107 11.11 1.63 6.35
N VAL A 108 10.01 1.94 5.70
CA VAL A 108 8.80 2.54 6.30
C VAL A 108 7.61 1.60 6.14
N ILE A 109 6.54 1.87 6.88
CA ILE A 109 5.32 1.07 6.87
C ILE A 109 4.26 1.74 6.00
N ALA A 110 3.59 0.92 5.21
CA ALA A 110 2.31 1.24 4.60
C ALA A 110 1.24 0.28 5.13
N MET A 111 -0.01 0.72 5.17
CA MET A 111 -1.12 -0.07 5.65
C MET A 111 -2.28 0.00 4.67
N ASP A 112 -2.99 -1.11 4.52
CA ASP A 112 -4.32 -1.16 3.95
C ASP A 112 -5.29 -1.50 5.08
N ALA A 113 -6.10 -0.51 5.46
CA ALA A 113 -7.03 -0.65 6.55
C ALA A 113 -8.35 -1.29 6.11
N ALA A 114 -8.74 -1.14 4.84
CA ALA A 114 -10.04 -1.55 4.31
C ALA A 114 -11.22 -1.19 5.24
N ASN A 115 -11.25 0.04 5.78
CA ASN A 115 -12.17 0.38 6.88
C ASN A 115 -13.66 0.37 6.51
N SER A 116 -14.00 0.25 5.23
CA SER A 116 -15.36 -0.07 4.78
C SER A 116 -15.86 -1.37 5.42
N GLU A 117 -15.00 -2.38 5.62
CA GLU A 117 -15.31 -3.65 6.28
C GLU A 117 -15.61 -3.49 7.78
N LEU A 118 -15.13 -2.40 8.40
CA LEU A 118 -15.41 -2.09 9.80
C LEU A 118 -16.65 -1.20 9.95
N TRP A 119 -17.16 -0.62 8.86
CA TRP A 119 -18.21 0.40 8.92
C TRP A 119 -19.60 -0.19 9.14
N ASN A 120 -20.25 0.24 10.22
CA ASN A 120 -21.65 -0.03 10.46
C ASN A 120 -22.50 1.17 10.05
N ALA A 121 -23.18 1.08 8.90
CA ALA A 121 -24.01 2.15 8.37
C ALA A 121 -25.20 2.54 9.28
N LYS A 122 -25.72 1.61 10.10
CA LYS A 122 -26.85 1.88 11.01
C LYS A 122 -26.38 2.69 12.22
N GLU A 123 -25.26 2.31 12.82
CA GLU A 123 -24.68 3.00 13.98
C GLU A 123 -23.85 4.23 13.59
N LYS A 124 -23.47 4.34 12.31
CA LYS A 124 -22.48 5.32 11.79
C LYS A 124 -21.17 5.29 12.57
N LYS A 125 -20.67 4.07 12.79
CA LYS A 125 -19.46 3.80 13.57
C LYS A 125 -18.63 2.71 12.93
N TYR A 126 -17.32 2.77 13.14
CA TYR A 126 -16.36 1.74 12.84
C TYR A 126 -16.30 0.75 14.00
N ILE A 127 -16.50 -0.54 13.74
CA ILE A 127 -16.56 -1.60 14.75
C ILE A 127 -15.37 -2.54 14.55
N PHE A 128 -14.47 -2.53 15.52
CA PHE A 128 -13.24 -3.33 15.56
C PHE A 128 -13.58 -4.74 16.05
N HIS A 129 -14.33 -5.46 15.23
CA HIS A 129 -14.99 -6.71 15.61
C HIS A 129 -14.03 -7.89 15.74
N LYS A 130 -12.80 -7.80 15.17
CA LYS A 130 -11.79 -8.85 15.29
C LYS A 130 -10.88 -8.66 16.50
N SER A 131 -10.57 -7.41 16.88
CA SER A 131 -9.69 -7.13 18.02
C SER A 131 -10.43 -6.94 19.36
N ASP A 132 -10.67 -5.70 19.78
CA ASP A 132 -11.10 -5.30 21.12
C ASP A 132 -12.56 -4.83 21.20
N GLY A 133 -13.28 -4.86 20.08
CA GLY A 133 -14.69 -4.48 20.02
C GLY A 133 -14.94 -2.98 20.12
N LYS A 134 -13.90 -2.13 20.00
CA LYS A 134 -14.07 -0.67 19.98
C LYS A 134 -15.07 -0.25 18.92
N LYS A 135 -15.89 0.74 19.28
CA LYS A 135 -16.83 1.41 18.39
C LYS A 135 -16.45 2.87 18.28
N LEU A 136 -15.90 3.27 17.13
CA LEU A 136 -15.37 4.61 16.91
C LEU A 136 -16.27 5.39 15.96
N SER A 137 -16.56 6.66 16.25
CA SER A 137 -17.06 7.58 15.23
C SER A 137 -15.96 7.92 14.22
N SER A 138 -16.31 8.55 13.10
CA SER A 138 -15.33 9.03 12.13
C SER A 138 -14.28 9.95 12.76
N GLU A 139 -14.69 10.88 13.63
CA GLU A 139 -13.78 11.77 14.34
C GLU A 139 -12.82 11.01 15.27
N GLN A 140 -13.32 9.97 15.96
CA GLN A 140 -12.48 9.15 16.85
C GLN A 140 -11.49 8.29 16.05
N LEU A 141 -11.90 7.77 14.87
CA LEU A 141 -11.01 7.02 13.99
C LEU A 141 -9.93 7.92 13.38
N VAL A 142 -10.25 9.17 13.02
CA VAL A 142 -9.23 10.14 12.59
C VAL A 142 -8.17 10.34 13.69
N LYS A 143 -8.59 10.48 14.95
CA LYS A 143 -7.65 10.57 16.09
C LYS A 143 -6.86 9.29 16.33
N TYR A 144 -7.44 8.13 16.06
CA TYR A 144 -6.74 6.87 16.09
C TYR A 144 -5.59 6.86 15.07
N TRP A 145 -5.86 7.21 13.81
CA TRP A 145 -4.84 7.28 12.75
C TRP A 145 -3.77 8.34 13.01
N GLU A 146 -4.16 9.53 13.49
CA GLU A 146 -3.22 10.59 13.86
C GLU A 146 -2.22 10.11 14.93
N ASN A 147 -2.71 9.35 15.92
CA ASN A 147 -1.85 8.76 16.93
C ASN A 147 -0.96 7.66 16.37
N TRP A 148 -1.48 6.77 15.51
CA TRP A 148 -0.69 5.70 14.88
C TRP A 148 0.46 6.23 14.01
N VAL A 149 0.20 7.22 13.15
CA VAL A 149 1.23 7.87 12.32
C VAL A 149 2.28 8.60 13.18
N LYS A 150 1.93 9.03 14.38
CA LYS A 150 2.89 9.62 15.33
C LYS A 150 3.75 8.56 16.01
N GLN A 151 3.19 7.40 16.33
CA GLN A 151 3.86 6.34 17.10
C GLN A 151 4.75 5.44 16.24
N TYR A 152 4.32 5.17 15.00
CA TYR A 152 4.96 4.23 14.10
C TYR A 152 5.44 4.93 12.82
N PRO A 153 6.44 4.40 12.11
CA PRO A 153 6.93 4.96 10.84
C PRO A 153 5.97 4.66 9.68
N ILE A 154 4.68 4.92 9.87
CA ILE A 154 3.63 4.77 8.86
C ILE A 154 3.65 6.01 7.98
N VAL A 155 3.86 5.80 6.69
CA VAL A 155 3.87 6.87 5.69
C VAL A 155 2.72 6.77 4.70
N SER A 156 2.01 5.65 4.64
CA SER A 156 0.85 5.47 3.77
C SER A 156 -0.25 4.67 4.44
N ILE A 157 -1.48 5.17 4.34
CA ILE A 157 -2.70 4.49 4.77
C ILE A 157 -3.65 4.44 3.58
N GLU A 158 -3.99 3.23 3.16
CA GLU A 158 -5.01 2.94 2.17
C GLU A 158 -6.34 2.65 2.87
N ASP A 159 -7.41 3.22 2.32
CA ASP A 159 -8.79 3.12 2.81
C ASP A 159 -8.94 3.29 4.33
N GLY A 160 -8.30 4.36 4.83
CA GLY A 160 -8.32 4.74 6.24
C GLY A 160 -9.69 5.17 6.77
N MET A 161 -10.68 5.39 5.91
CA MET A 161 -12.08 5.63 6.25
C MET A 161 -12.96 4.82 5.29
N ALA A 162 -14.23 4.58 5.65
CA ALA A 162 -15.18 3.88 4.78
C ALA A 162 -15.36 4.61 3.44
N GLU A 163 -15.61 3.86 2.36
CA GLU A 163 -15.67 4.36 0.98
C GLU A 163 -16.64 5.56 0.78
N ASP A 164 -17.75 5.59 1.53
CA ASP A 164 -18.76 6.64 1.44
C ASP A 164 -18.75 7.62 2.63
N ASP A 165 -17.81 7.49 3.58
CA ASP A 165 -17.59 8.46 4.65
C ASP A 165 -16.72 9.63 4.19
N TRP A 166 -17.20 10.36 3.17
CA TRP A 166 -16.49 11.51 2.58
C TRP A 166 -16.15 12.60 3.61
N LYS A 167 -16.99 12.78 4.62
CA LYS A 167 -16.72 13.71 5.72
C LYS A 167 -15.55 13.21 6.57
N GLY A 168 -15.54 11.93 6.94
CA GLY A 168 -14.43 11.27 7.63
C GLY A 168 -13.12 11.39 6.86
N TRP A 169 -13.15 11.09 5.57
CA TRP A 169 -12.00 11.22 4.67
C TRP A 169 -11.44 12.66 4.61
N LYS A 170 -12.32 13.66 4.54
CA LYS A 170 -11.91 15.06 4.60
C LYS A 170 -11.21 15.40 5.92
N MET A 171 -11.80 15.01 7.05
CA MET A 171 -11.20 15.21 8.37
C MET A 171 -9.85 14.50 8.51
N LEU A 172 -9.73 13.28 7.97
CA LEU A 172 -8.46 12.54 7.96
C LEU A 172 -7.39 13.26 7.13
N THR A 173 -7.79 13.77 5.95
CA THR A 173 -6.89 14.51 5.05
C THR A 173 -6.40 15.80 5.69
N GLU A 174 -7.28 16.54 6.35
CA GLU A 174 -6.93 17.75 7.11
C GLU A 174 -6.00 17.43 8.30
N ALA A 175 -6.22 16.31 8.99
CA ALA A 175 -5.45 15.95 10.18
C ALA A 175 -4.02 15.47 9.86
N ILE A 176 -3.85 14.59 8.86
CA ILE A 176 -2.58 13.91 8.61
C ILE A 176 -2.11 13.92 7.16
N GLY A 177 -2.90 14.42 6.21
CA GLY A 177 -2.59 14.36 4.77
C GLY A 177 -1.33 15.11 4.36
N GLN A 178 -0.76 15.96 5.22
CA GLN A 178 0.54 16.63 5.00
C GLN A 178 1.75 15.77 5.38
N LYS A 179 1.54 14.70 6.17
CA LYS A 179 2.59 13.82 6.71
C LYS A 179 2.47 12.36 6.26
N CYS A 180 1.27 11.95 5.86
CA CYS A 180 0.94 10.60 5.46
C CYS A 180 0.20 10.60 4.11
N GLN A 181 0.57 9.64 3.27
CA GLN A 181 -0.13 9.33 2.05
C GLN A 181 -1.46 8.67 2.44
N LEU A 182 -2.55 9.14 1.85
CA LEU A 182 -3.90 8.67 2.04
C LEU A 182 -4.37 8.16 0.68
N VAL A 183 -4.35 6.84 0.52
CA VAL A 183 -4.65 6.18 -0.74
C VAL A 183 -6.12 5.79 -0.75
N GLY A 184 -6.86 6.27 -1.73
CA GLY A 184 -8.22 5.78 -1.99
C GLY A 184 -8.20 4.60 -2.95
N ASP A 185 -8.64 3.44 -2.49
CA ASP A 185 -8.94 2.26 -3.32
C ASP A 185 -10.45 2.16 -3.51
N ASP A 186 -11.20 1.69 -2.53
CA ASP A 186 -12.67 1.67 -2.57
C ASP A 186 -13.26 3.09 -2.59
N LEU A 187 -12.55 4.07 -2.00
CA LEU A 187 -12.96 5.47 -2.09
C LEU A 187 -13.10 5.94 -3.55
N PHE A 188 -12.21 5.53 -4.45
CA PHE A 188 -12.17 6.02 -5.82
C PHE A 188 -12.55 4.98 -6.87
N VAL A 189 -12.36 3.68 -6.59
CA VAL A 189 -12.59 2.54 -7.48
C VAL A 189 -12.05 2.74 -8.90
N THR A 190 -10.89 3.40 -9.01
CA THR A 190 -10.30 3.84 -10.29
C THR A 190 -11.28 4.63 -11.19
N ASN A 191 -12.31 5.26 -10.61
CA ASN A 191 -13.37 5.98 -11.32
C ASN A 191 -13.08 7.49 -11.36
N VAL A 192 -12.99 8.04 -12.57
CA VAL A 192 -12.65 9.45 -12.80
C VAL A 192 -13.59 10.44 -12.12
N LYS A 193 -14.89 10.14 -11.95
CA LYS A 193 -15.84 11.05 -11.30
C LYS A 193 -15.65 11.11 -9.79
N ARG A 194 -15.37 9.95 -9.16
CA ARG A 194 -15.08 9.91 -7.71
C ARG A 194 -13.72 10.55 -7.44
N LEU A 195 -12.72 10.29 -8.29
CA LEU A 195 -11.43 10.96 -8.23
C LEU A 195 -11.55 12.48 -8.37
N GLU A 196 -12.28 12.97 -9.38
CA GLU A 196 -12.52 14.40 -9.60
C GLU A 196 -13.18 15.06 -8.37
N LYS A 197 -14.18 14.40 -7.77
CA LYS A 197 -14.78 14.87 -6.51
C LYS A 197 -13.72 14.95 -5.39
N GLY A 198 -12.91 13.91 -5.23
CA GLY A 198 -11.83 13.88 -4.23
C GLY A 198 -10.84 15.03 -4.40
N ILE A 199 -10.40 15.28 -5.64
CA ILE A 199 -9.52 16.39 -5.98
C ILE A 199 -10.18 17.73 -5.61
N ASN A 200 -11.41 17.98 -6.08
CA ASN A 200 -12.12 19.24 -5.86
C ASN A 200 -12.39 19.53 -4.38
N GLU A 201 -12.67 18.49 -3.59
CA GLU A 201 -12.95 18.60 -2.16
C GLU A 201 -11.70 18.51 -1.27
N ASN A 202 -10.51 18.36 -1.87
CA ASN A 202 -9.24 18.14 -1.18
C ASN A 202 -9.23 16.92 -0.25
N ILE A 203 -9.78 15.81 -0.73
CA ILE A 203 -9.91 14.54 -0.02
C ILE A 203 -8.89 13.55 -0.56
N ALA A 204 -8.16 12.92 0.36
CA ALA A 204 -7.04 12.02 0.08
C ALA A 204 -5.89 12.73 -0.66
N ASN A 205 -4.83 11.98 -0.97
CA ASN A 205 -3.69 12.46 -1.75
C ASN A 205 -2.98 11.34 -2.54
N GLY A 206 -3.60 10.15 -2.61
CA GLY A 206 -3.12 9.00 -3.36
C GLY A 206 -4.27 8.24 -4.00
N LEU A 207 -4.02 7.63 -5.15
CA LEU A 207 -4.94 6.78 -5.89
C LEU A 207 -4.34 5.38 -6.05
N LEU A 208 -5.07 4.36 -5.59
CA LEU A 208 -4.77 2.98 -5.97
C LEU A 208 -5.36 2.72 -7.36
N VAL A 209 -4.55 2.20 -8.27
CA VAL A 209 -4.91 2.03 -9.68
C VAL A 209 -5.05 0.55 -9.98
N LYS A 210 -6.29 0.08 -10.17
CA LYS A 210 -6.60 -1.30 -10.57
C LYS A 210 -7.16 -1.29 -11.99
N VAL A 211 -6.35 -1.77 -12.94
CA VAL A 211 -6.64 -1.71 -14.39
C VAL A 211 -8.01 -2.30 -14.75
N ASN A 212 -8.41 -3.39 -14.11
CA ASN A 212 -9.66 -4.07 -14.41
C ASN A 212 -10.89 -3.47 -13.70
N GLN A 213 -10.72 -2.54 -12.75
CA GLN A 213 -11.85 -1.78 -12.18
C GLN A 213 -12.40 -0.78 -13.19
N ILE A 214 -11.53 -0.17 -14.00
CA ILE A 214 -11.93 0.82 -15.02
C ILE A 214 -12.08 0.21 -16.41
N GLY A 215 -11.40 -0.91 -16.70
CA GLY A 215 -11.70 -1.81 -17.81
C GLY A 215 -10.84 -1.63 -19.07
N THR A 216 -10.30 -0.44 -19.32
CA THR A 216 -9.41 -0.20 -20.47
C THR A 216 -8.09 0.48 -20.09
N LEU A 217 -7.05 0.26 -20.91
CA LEU A 217 -5.77 0.96 -20.75
C LEU A 217 -5.91 2.47 -20.92
N THR A 218 -6.72 2.92 -21.88
CA THR A 218 -6.97 4.36 -22.11
C THR A 218 -7.56 5.02 -20.87
N GLU A 219 -8.58 4.42 -20.25
CA GLU A 219 -9.20 4.99 -19.05
C GLU A 219 -8.27 4.89 -17.83
N THR A 220 -7.47 3.83 -17.73
CA THR A 220 -6.40 3.71 -16.72
C THR A 220 -5.41 4.88 -16.84
N ILE A 221 -4.90 5.14 -18.05
CA ILE A 221 -3.94 6.22 -18.31
C ILE A 221 -4.56 7.59 -17.99
N ASN A 222 -5.83 7.79 -18.35
CA ASN A 222 -6.55 9.03 -18.04
C ASN A 222 -6.71 9.25 -16.52
N ALA A 223 -7.06 8.21 -15.77
CA ALA A 223 -7.19 8.30 -14.31
C ALA A 223 -5.84 8.60 -13.64
N VAL A 224 -4.77 7.91 -14.05
CA VAL A 224 -3.41 8.16 -13.56
C VAL A 224 -2.95 9.58 -13.87
N SER A 225 -3.16 10.04 -15.12
CA SER A 225 -2.76 11.38 -15.55
C SER A 225 -3.53 12.46 -14.78
N MET A 226 -4.83 12.29 -14.58
CA MET A 226 -5.66 13.21 -13.80
C MET A 226 -5.17 13.31 -12.35
N ALA A 227 -4.87 12.17 -11.71
CA ALA A 227 -4.34 12.14 -10.35
C ALA A 227 -2.99 12.87 -10.27
N GLN A 228 -2.03 12.53 -11.13
CA GLN A 228 -0.69 13.11 -11.13
C GLN A 228 -0.71 14.63 -11.40
N GLN A 229 -1.52 15.09 -12.35
CA GLN A 229 -1.66 16.52 -12.66
C GLN A 229 -2.22 17.34 -11.48
N ASN A 230 -2.96 16.69 -10.58
CA ASN A 230 -3.51 17.29 -9.36
C ASN A 230 -2.68 16.96 -8.11
N GLY A 231 -1.46 16.45 -8.28
CA GLY A 231 -0.51 16.22 -7.19
C GLY A 231 -0.81 14.99 -6.33
N PHE A 232 -1.65 14.07 -6.80
CA PHE A 232 -1.86 12.78 -6.14
C PHE A 232 -0.73 11.83 -6.51
N ASN A 233 -0.31 11.03 -5.54
CA ASN A 233 0.52 9.85 -5.82
C ASN A 233 -0.33 8.77 -6.49
N THR A 234 0.24 8.04 -7.44
CA THR A 234 -0.44 6.94 -8.12
C THR A 234 0.27 5.63 -7.81
N ILE A 235 -0.49 4.63 -7.38
CA ILE A 235 0.03 3.34 -6.97
C ILE A 235 -0.58 2.30 -7.89
N MET A 236 0.21 1.77 -8.81
CA MET A 236 -0.25 0.69 -9.69
C MET A 236 -0.45 -0.57 -8.86
N SER A 237 -1.59 -1.25 -8.98
CA SER A 237 -1.96 -2.31 -8.06
C SER A 237 -2.39 -3.60 -8.75
N HIS A 238 -2.08 -4.71 -8.08
CA HIS A 238 -2.57 -6.04 -8.41
C HIS A 238 -4.03 -6.26 -7.98
N ARG A 239 -4.52 -7.49 -8.15
CA ARG A 239 -5.76 -7.99 -7.52
C ARG A 239 -5.46 -9.18 -6.60
N SER A 240 -6.39 -9.55 -5.71
CA SER A 240 -6.25 -10.77 -4.90
C SER A 240 -6.14 -12.01 -5.79
N GLY A 241 -7.00 -12.14 -6.80
CA GLY A 241 -6.85 -13.10 -7.90
C GLY A 241 -5.94 -12.56 -9.01
N GLU A 242 -4.71 -13.07 -9.11
CA GLU A 242 -3.73 -12.70 -10.14
C GLU A 242 -3.36 -13.88 -11.04
N THR A 243 -2.68 -13.54 -12.15
CA THR A 243 -2.10 -14.49 -13.10
C THR A 243 -0.59 -14.30 -13.20
N GLU A 244 0.06 -15.02 -14.12
CA GLU A 244 1.45 -14.80 -14.50
C GLU A 244 1.69 -13.51 -15.28
N ASP A 245 0.64 -12.83 -15.75
CA ASP A 245 0.73 -11.56 -16.48
C ASP A 245 1.51 -10.54 -15.65
N SER A 246 2.33 -9.69 -16.28
CA SER A 246 3.10 -8.66 -15.57
C SER A 246 2.90 -7.26 -16.14
N THR A 247 1.80 -7.03 -16.85
CA THR A 247 1.47 -5.77 -17.52
C THR A 247 1.48 -4.59 -16.54
N ILE A 248 1.06 -4.78 -15.29
CA ILE A 248 1.07 -3.72 -14.28
C ILE A 248 2.50 -3.25 -13.90
N ALA A 249 3.52 -4.08 -14.04
CA ALA A 249 4.91 -3.65 -13.88
C ALA A 249 5.31 -2.67 -14.99
N ASP A 250 5.00 -3.04 -16.24
CA ASP A 250 5.22 -2.18 -17.40
C ASP A 250 4.44 -0.87 -17.32
N LEU A 251 3.19 -0.89 -16.83
CA LEU A 251 2.35 0.30 -16.66
C LEU A 251 2.88 1.21 -15.56
N ALA A 252 3.35 0.66 -14.44
CA ALA A 252 3.93 1.45 -13.35
C ALA A 252 5.12 2.30 -13.83
N VAL A 253 5.97 1.72 -14.68
CA VAL A 253 7.13 2.42 -15.28
C VAL A 253 6.70 3.32 -16.44
N ALA A 254 5.80 2.86 -17.31
CA ALA A 254 5.30 3.64 -18.45
C ALA A 254 4.68 4.97 -18.01
N LEU A 255 3.97 4.96 -16.88
CA LEU A 255 3.28 6.13 -16.35
C LEU A 255 4.05 6.83 -15.23
N ASN A 256 5.30 6.41 -14.98
CA ASN A 256 6.15 6.90 -13.89
C ASN A 256 5.39 7.04 -12.56
N CYS A 257 4.60 6.03 -12.19
CA CYS A 257 3.78 6.06 -10.98
C CYS A 257 4.62 6.28 -9.72
N GLY A 258 5.87 5.80 -9.73
CA GLY A 258 6.79 5.88 -8.61
C GLY A 258 6.48 4.90 -7.47
N GLN A 259 5.32 4.25 -7.48
CA GLN A 259 4.90 3.25 -6.48
C GLN A 259 4.13 2.10 -7.13
N ILE A 260 4.22 0.90 -6.53
CA ILE A 260 3.47 -0.29 -6.95
C ILE A 260 3.06 -1.14 -5.74
N LYS A 261 1.83 -1.64 -5.71
CA LYS A 261 1.32 -2.62 -4.72
C LYS A 261 1.02 -3.93 -5.46
N THR A 262 1.97 -4.87 -5.45
CA THR A 262 1.86 -6.12 -6.24
C THR A 262 2.05 -7.40 -5.42
N GLY A 263 1.90 -7.29 -4.10
CA GLY A 263 1.88 -8.43 -3.18
C GLY A 263 3.21 -8.69 -2.49
N SER A 264 3.33 -9.86 -1.87
CA SER A 264 4.48 -10.23 -1.03
C SER A 264 5.65 -10.82 -1.82
N ALA A 265 6.71 -11.18 -1.10
CA ALA A 265 7.90 -11.89 -1.61
C ALA A 265 7.67 -13.41 -1.72
N SER A 266 6.47 -13.84 -2.13
CA SER A 266 6.14 -15.24 -2.36
C SER A 266 5.03 -15.38 -3.41
N ARG A 267 4.85 -16.60 -3.91
CA ARG A 267 3.93 -16.99 -5.00
C ARG A 267 4.25 -16.33 -6.36
N SER A 268 4.16 -17.13 -7.43
CA SER A 268 4.57 -16.69 -8.77
C SER A 268 3.66 -15.61 -9.38
N ASP A 269 2.39 -15.60 -9.00
CA ASP A 269 1.40 -14.57 -9.38
C ASP A 269 1.81 -13.17 -8.90
N ARG A 270 2.60 -13.05 -7.82
CA ARG A 270 3.21 -11.80 -7.35
C ARG A 270 4.61 -11.60 -7.90
N MET A 271 5.46 -12.62 -7.75
CA MET A 271 6.87 -12.54 -8.13
C MET A 271 7.09 -12.32 -9.62
N ALA A 272 6.14 -12.70 -10.49
CA ALA A 272 6.20 -12.40 -11.92
C ALA A 272 6.35 -10.89 -12.20
N LYS A 273 5.65 -10.03 -11.43
CA LYS A 273 5.70 -8.58 -11.59
C LYS A 273 7.02 -8.00 -11.09
N TYR A 274 7.51 -8.49 -9.95
CA TYR A 274 8.83 -8.09 -9.44
C TYR A 274 9.96 -8.51 -10.39
N ASN A 275 9.91 -9.73 -10.93
CA ASN A 275 10.87 -10.19 -11.93
C ASN A 275 10.81 -9.35 -13.21
N GLN A 276 9.62 -8.91 -13.62
CA GLN A 276 9.49 -8.01 -14.76
C GLN A 276 10.09 -6.64 -14.47
N LEU A 277 9.95 -6.10 -13.26
CA LEU A 277 10.59 -4.85 -12.86
C LEU A 277 12.12 -4.96 -12.82
N ILE A 278 12.69 -6.10 -12.41
CA ILE A 278 14.15 -6.36 -12.54
C ILE A 278 14.57 -6.27 -14.01
N ARG A 279 13.84 -6.91 -14.93
CA ARG A 279 14.15 -6.84 -16.37
C ARG A 279 14.04 -5.42 -16.91
N ILE A 280 13.03 -4.67 -16.49
CA ILE A 280 12.86 -3.27 -16.92
C ILE A 280 14.01 -2.41 -16.38
N GLU A 281 14.42 -2.59 -15.13
CA GLU A 281 15.58 -1.92 -14.55
C GLU A 281 16.86 -2.25 -15.34
N GLU A 282 17.11 -3.52 -15.66
CA GLU A 282 18.25 -3.95 -16.48
C GLU A 282 18.23 -3.30 -17.87
N MET A 283 17.06 -3.24 -18.52
CA MET A 283 16.89 -2.61 -19.84
C MET A 283 17.10 -1.09 -19.81
N LEU A 284 16.69 -0.41 -18.74
CA LEU A 284 16.87 1.02 -18.57
C LEU A 284 18.33 1.37 -18.27
N GLY A 285 19.07 0.49 -17.59
CA GLY A 285 20.45 0.74 -17.17
C GLY A 285 20.55 2.08 -16.41
N ASP A 286 21.54 2.90 -16.77
CA ASP A 286 21.78 4.21 -16.14
C ASP A 286 20.64 5.22 -16.30
N SER A 287 19.67 4.97 -17.19
CA SER A 287 18.50 5.85 -17.35
C SER A 287 17.37 5.56 -16.34
N GLY A 288 17.41 4.40 -15.67
CA GLY A 288 16.42 4.01 -14.68
C GLY A 288 16.58 4.81 -13.39
N ILE A 289 15.46 5.33 -12.87
CA ILE A 289 15.44 6.09 -11.62
C ILE A 289 14.58 5.36 -10.59
N TYR A 290 15.17 5.00 -9.46
CA TYR A 290 14.43 4.63 -8.26
C TYR A 290 14.28 5.87 -7.38
N PRO A 291 13.06 6.24 -6.92
CA PRO A 291 12.81 7.52 -6.26
C PRO A 291 13.23 7.52 -4.77
N ASN A 292 14.47 7.11 -4.49
CA ASN A 292 15.07 7.07 -3.15
C ASN A 292 14.97 8.44 -2.46
N GLY A 293 14.24 8.49 -1.34
CA GLY A 293 14.00 9.72 -0.57
C GLY A 293 13.25 10.83 -1.33
N GLN A 294 12.77 10.57 -2.55
CA GLN A 294 12.12 11.55 -3.41
C GLN A 294 10.58 11.45 -3.38
N ILE A 295 10.05 10.29 -2.98
CA ILE A 295 8.59 10.13 -2.82
C ILE A 295 8.11 11.00 -1.67
N LYS A 296 7.14 11.86 -1.96
CA LYS A 296 6.44 12.65 -0.94
C LYS A 296 5.22 11.89 -0.50
N PHE A 297 5.21 11.47 0.75
CA PHE A 297 4.08 10.77 1.35
C PHE A 297 3.06 11.74 1.96
N GLY A 298 2.77 12.85 1.29
CA GLY A 298 1.91 13.89 1.85
C GLY A 298 1.65 14.98 0.83
N LYS A 299 0.52 15.64 0.97
CA LYS A 299 0.13 16.81 0.18
C LYS A 299 1.04 17.98 0.57
N LYS A 300 1.50 18.77 -0.40
CA LYS A 300 2.18 20.05 -0.14
C LYS A 300 1.18 21.18 0.04
#